data_AF-A0A2H0SEV5-F1
#
_entry.id   AF-A0A2H0SEV5-F1
#
_cell.length_a   1.000
_cell.length_b   1.000
_cell.length_c   1.000
_cell.angle_alpha   90.00
_cell.angle_beta   90.00
_cell.angle_gamma   90.00
#
_symmetry.space_group_name_H-M   'P 1'
#
loop_
_entity.id
_entity.type
_entity.pdbx_description
1 polymer ?
#
loop_
_entity_poly.entity_id
_entity_poly.type
_entity_poly.pdbx_seq_one_letter_code
_entity_poly.pdbx_strand_id
1 'polypeptide(L)'
;MWGIDFILQLLTHEEFGTLQNWIRKDNGWSYGLEPDIEYEKDRMIWSIKIPLNSYSVVKEIRTKIHKRIQTTIVDSDLIALTRERLLLQTSFDYETISSRLDRAVFAINTAGYVQTQTDYKTWLAKVDKNYIATLYTKYFTPEHMGEFLAVPKTV
;
A
#
# COMPACT_ATOMS: atom_id res chain seq x y z
N MET A 1 3.14 -6.40 8.79
CA MET A 1 3.23 -4.94 8.70
C MET A 1 3.92 -4.50 7.41
N TRP A 2 5.25 -4.55 7.30
CA TRP A 2 5.98 -4.00 6.14
C TRP A 2 5.57 -4.56 4.77
N GLY A 3 5.22 -5.84 4.71
CA GLY A 3 4.76 -6.46 3.46
C GLY A 3 3.45 -5.89 2.91
N ILE A 4 2.51 -5.54 3.79
CA ILE A 4 1.22 -4.96 3.38
C ILE A 4 1.43 -3.52 2.94
N ASP A 5 2.18 -2.74 3.72
CA ASP A 5 2.57 -1.38 3.34
C ASP A 5 3.31 -1.34 1.99
N PHE A 6 4.22 -2.28 1.75
CA PHE A 6 4.89 -2.40 0.45
C PHE A 6 3.92 -2.59 -0.71
N ILE A 7 2.92 -3.46 -0.55
CA ILE A 7 1.89 -3.67 -1.58
C ILE A 7 1.08 -2.39 -1.78
N LEU A 8 0.71 -1.67 -0.71
CA LEU A 8 0.01 -0.39 -0.83
C LEU A 8 0.87 0.62 -1.59
N GLN A 9 2.14 0.80 -1.24
CA GLN A 9 3.06 1.68 -1.96
C GLN A 9 3.21 1.29 -3.44
N LEU A 10 3.31 0.00 -3.73
CA LEU A 10 3.39 -0.53 -5.10
C LEU A 10 2.14 -0.17 -5.93
N LEU A 11 0.96 -0.13 -5.29
CA LEU A 11 -0.31 0.14 -5.95
C LEU A 11 -0.65 1.63 -6.04
N THR A 12 -0.35 2.41 -5.00
CA THR A 12 -0.92 3.75 -4.80
C THR A 12 0.10 4.87 -4.85
N HIS A 13 1.40 4.59 -4.98
CA HIS A 13 2.41 5.65 -5.03
C HIS A 13 2.15 6.64 -6.17
N GLU A 14 2.40 7.93 -5.91
CA GLU A 14 2.06 9.03 -6.83
C GLU A 14 2.74 8.93 -8.20
N GLU A 15 3.98 8.44 -8.25
CA GLU A 15 4.77 8.44 -9.49
C GLU A 15 4.57 7.15 -10.29
N PHE A 16 4.64 6.00 -9.63
CA PHE A 16 4.71 4.69 -10.27
C PHE A 16 3.66 3.70 -9.79
N GLY A 17 2.80 4.08 -8.83
CA GLY A 17 1.74 3.21 -8.34
C GLY A 17 0.77 2.86 -9.47
N THR A 18 0.54 1.57 -9.72
CA THR A 18 -0.23 1.15 -10.90
C THR A 18 -1.70 1.52 -10.82
N LEU A 19 -2.31 1.43 -9.63
CA LEU A 19 -3.70 1.88 -9.43
C LEU A 19 -3.79 3.40 -9.47
N GLN A 20 -2.82 4.09 -8.88
CA GLN A 20 -2.76 5.55 -8.92
C GLN A 20 -2.64 6.05 -10.37
N ASN A 21 -1.71 5.50 -11.15
CA ASN A 21 -1.52 5.87 -12.55
C ASN A 21 -2.78 5.56 -13.36
N TRP A 22 -3.34 4.36 -13.23
CA TRP A 22 -4.56 4.00 -13.95
C TRP A 22 -5.76 4.90 -13.62
N ILE A 23 -6.06 5.10 -12.33
CA ILE A 23 -7.28 5.79 -11.90
C ILE A 23 -7.13 7.31 -12.07
N ARG A 24 -6.00 7.89 -11.66
CA ARG A 24 -5.77 9.34 -11.71
C ARG A 24 -5.17 9.80 -13.03
N LYS A 25 -4.02 9.25 -13.45
CA LYS A 25 -3.26 9.81 -14.58
C LYS A 25 -3.85 9.43 -15.93
N ASP A 26 -4.16 8.14 -16.12
CA ASP A 26 -4.62 7.63 -17.41
C ASP A 26 -6.08 8.02 -17.69
N ASN A 27 -6.91 8.06 -16.64
CA ASN A 27 -8.37 8.24 -16.79
C ASN A 27 -8.94 9.49 -16.12
N GLY A 28 -8.22 10.17 -15.22
CA GLY A 28 -8.71 11.38 -14.55
C GLY A 28 -9.94 11.15 -13.67
N TRP A 29 -10.17 9.92 -13.18
CA TRP A 29 -11.36 9.55 -12.42
C TRP A 29 -11.34 9.97 -10.95
N SER A 30 -10.14 10.21 -10.42
CA SER A 30 -9.90 10.57 -9.03
C SER A 30 -8.75 11.56 -8.93
N TYR A 31 -8.76 12.40 -7.90
CA TYR A 31 -7.64 13.29 -7.58
C TYR A 31 -6.46 12.56 -6.91
N GLY A 32 -6.68 11.33 -6.44
CA GLY A 32 -5.64 10.52 -5.81
C GLY A 32 -6.26 9.38 -5.01
N LEU A 33 -5.45 8.36 -4.76
CA LEU A 33 -5.79 7.26 -3.88
C LEU A 33 -5.22 7.52 -2.48
N GLU A 34 -5.99 7.17 -1.46
CA GLU A 34 -5.56 7.32 -0.06
C GLU A 34 -5.39 5.92 0.56
N PRO A 35 -4.18 5.35 0.54
CA PRO A 35 -3.89 4.14 1.30
C PRO A 35 -3.90 4.45 2.79
N ASP A 36 -4.41 3.52 3.59
CA ASP A 36 -4.49 3.68 5.03
C ASP A 36 -4.20 2.35 5.72
N ILE A 37 -3.53 2.40 6.88
CA ILE A 37 -3.31 1.25 7.75
C ILE A 37 -3.64 1.65 9.17
N GLU A 38 -4.70 1.06 9.70
CA GLU A 38 -5.15 1.24 11.07
C GLU A 38 -4.73 0.03 11.93
N TYR A 39 -4.24 0.32 13.13
CA TYR A 39 -3.87 -0.69 14.12
C TYR A 39 -4.88 -0.65 15.26
N GLU A 40 -5.66 -1.71 15.39
CA GLU A 40 -6.46 -1.98 16.56
C GLU A 40 -5.75 -3.01 17.45
N LYS A 41 -6.17 -3.11 18.72
CA LYS A 41 -5.50 -3.92 19.76
C LYS A 41 -5.15 -5.35 19.31
N ASP A 42 -6.04 -5.98 18.52
CA ASP A 42 -5.91 -7.38 18.10
C ASP A 42 -5.89 -7.56 16.57
N ARG A 43 -5.91 -6.48 15.79
CA ARG A 43 -5.97 -6.58 14.32
C ARG A 43 -5.38 -5.36 13.62
N MET A 44 -4.87 -5.61 12.41
CA MET A 44 -4.43 -4.56 11.49
C MET A 44 -5.43 -4.51 10.33
N ILE A 45 -5.98 -3.32 10.08
CA ILE A 45 -6.90 -3.06 8.97
C ILE A 45 -6.15 -2.22 7.97
N TRP A 46 -6.23 -2.57 6.70
CA TRP A 46 -5.70 -1.74 5.62
C TRP A 46 -6.84 -1.38 4.67
N SER A 47 -6.78 -0.21 4.06
CA SER A 47 -7.75 0.22 3.06
C SER A 47 -7.08 1.06 1.96
N ILE A 48 -7.74 1.13 0.80
CA ILE A 48 -7.42 2.09 -0.24
C ILE A 48 -8.71 2.86 -0.51
N LYS A 49 -8.77 4.11 -0.09
CA LYS A 49 -9.92 4.98 -0.36
C LYS A 49 -9.76 5.53 -1.77
N ILE A 50 -10.81 5.38 -2.57
CA ILE A 50 -10.84 5.78 -3.97
C ILE A 50 -11.98 6.81 -4.12
N PRO A 51 -11.70 8.12 -3.98
CA PRO A 51 -12.71 9.14 -4.21
C PRO A 51 -13.05 9.18 -5.71
N LEU A 52 -14.32 9.01 -6.06
CA LEU A 52 -14.79 8.88 -7.43
C LEU A 52 -16.00 9.78 -7.69
N ASN A 53 -16.08 10.31 -8.91
CA ASN A 53 -17.08 11.31 -9.27
C ASN A 53 -18.38 10.71 -9.84
N SER A 54 -18.42 9.42 -10.19
CA SER A 54 -19.61 8.81 -10.80
C SER A 54 -19.76 7.32 -10.51
N TYR A 55 -21.00 6.87 -10.51
CA TYR A 55 -21.35 5.46 -10.29
C TYR A 55 -20.92 4.55 -11.47
N SER A 56 -20.86 5.07 -12.70
CA SER A 56 -20.35 4.31 -13.84
C SER A 56 -18.89 3.92 -13.66
N VAL A 57 -18.07 4.86 -13.17
CA VAL A 57 -16.65 4.62 -12.88
C VAL A 57 -16.48 3.61 -11.74
N VAL A 58 -17.33 3.66 -10.71
CA VAL A 58 -17.33 2.66 -9.62
C VAL A 58 -17.48 1.24 -10.18
N LYS A 59 -18.44 1.01 -11.08
CA LYS A 59 -18.63 -0.32 -11.70
C LYS A 59 -17.40 -0.77 -12.49
N GLU A 60 -16.80 0.15 -13.24
CA GLU A 60 -15.62 -0.15 -14.04
C GLU A 60 -14.42 -0.54 -13.16
N ILE A 61 -14.20 0.20 -12.07
CA ILE A 61 -13.11 -0.08 -11.13
C ILE A 61 -13.30 -1.43 -10.47
N ARG A 62 -14.47 -1.71 -9.91
CA ARG A 62 -14.78 -2.99 -9.25
C ARG A 62 -14.54 -4.19 -10.16
N THR A 63 -14.87 -4.06 -11.45
CA THR A 63 -14.69 -5.13 -12.44
C THR A 63 -13.21 -5.40 -12.76
N LYS A 64 -12.35 -4.38 -12.72
CA LYS A 64 -10.98 -4.45 -13.26
C LYS A 64 -9.89 -4.45 -12.18
N ILE A 65 -10.18 -4.02 -10.95
CA ILE A 65 -9.18 -3.73 -9.92
C ILE A 65 -8.33 -4.94 -9.55
N HIS A 66 -8.94 -6.10 -9.29
CA HIS A 66 -8.21 -7.30 -8.88
C HIS A 66 -7.26 -7.80 -9.97
N LYS A 67 -7.71 -7.83 -11.23
CA LYS A 67 -6.86 -8.21 -12.36
C LYS A 67 -5.64 -7.29 -12.46
N ARG A 68 -5.83 -5.98 -12.26
CA ARG A 68 -4.72 -5.01 -12.27
C ARG A 68 -3.75 -5.21 -11.11
N ILE A 69 -4.26 -5.45 -9.90
CA ILE A 69 -3.42 -5.78 -8.75
C ILE A 69 -2.60 -7.04 -9.07
N GLN A 70 -3.23 -8.10 -9.57
CA GLN A 70 -2.55 -9.35 -9.94
C GLN A 70 -1.45 -9.16 -10.98
N THR A 71 -1.66 -8.31 -12.00
CA THR A 71 -0.62 -7.97 -12.98
C THR A 71 0.52 -7.18 -12.32
N THR A 72 0.21 -6.32 -11.37
CA THR A 72 1.19 -5.45 -10.70
C THR A 72 2.12 -6.23 -9.78
N ILE A 73 1.56 -7.14 -8.97
CA ILE A 73 2.33 -7.87 -7.94
C ILE A 73 3.32 -8.90 -8.51
N VAL A 74 3.26 -9.16 -9.82
CA VAL A 74 4.22 -10.05 -10.51
C VAL A 74 5.22 -9.28 -11.37
N ASP A 75 5.07 -7.95 -11.46
CA ASP A 75 5.97 -7.07 -12.20
C ASP A 75 7.26 -6.85 -11.41
N SER A 76 8.32 -7.53 -11.85
CA SER A 76 9.61 -7.55 -11.14
C SER A 76 10.34 -6.21 -11.22
N ASP A 77 10.16 -5.48 -12.32
CA ASP A 77 10.80 -4.18 -12.53
C ASP A 77 10.17 -3.14 -11.61
N LEU A 78 8.84 -3.14 -11.52
CA LEU A 78 8.13 -2.25 -10.62
C LEU A 78 8.39 -2.58 -9.13
N ILE A 79 8.49 -3.86 -8.78
CA ILE A 79 8.88 -4.27 -7.42
C ILE A 79 10.29 -3.77 -7.10
N ALA A 80 11.23 -3.91 -8.04
CA ALA A 80 12.60 -3.42 -7.85
C ALA A 80 12.63 -1.90 -7.66
N LEU A 81 11.91 -1.15 -8.50
CA LEU A 81 11.78 0.31 -8.38
C LEU A 81 11.20 0.73 -7.03
N THR A 82 10.15 0.04 -6.57
CA THR A 82 9.52 0.30 -5.28
C THR A 82 10.48 0.03 -4.12
N ARG A 83 11.26 -1.06 -4.20
CA ARG A 83 12.30 -1.37 -3.21
C ARG A 83 13.37 -0.30 -3.14
N GLU A 84 13.87 0.15 -4.29
CA GLU A 84 14.90 1.19 -4.35
C GLU A 84 14.41 2.49 -3.70
N ARG A 85 13.21 2.95 -4.04
CA ARG A 85 12.61 4.13 -3.41
C ARG A 85 12.49 3.97 -1.90
N LEU A 86 11.95 2.85 -1.42
CA LEU A 86 11.78 2.63 0.02
C LEU A 86 13.12 2.57 0.75
N LEU A 87 14.16 2.04 0.11
CA LEU A 87 15.52 2.04 0.65
C LEU A 87 16.06 3.47 0.81
N LEU A 88 15.84 4.33 -0.19
CA LEU A 88 16.21 5.74 -0.13
C LEU A 88 15.44 6.48 0.96
N GLN A 89 14.11 6.28 1.03
CA GLN A 89 13.23 6.86 2.05
C GLN A 89 13.69 6.51 3.47
N THR A 90 14.15 5.28 3.67
CA THR A 90 14.66 4.82 4.98
C THR A 90 15.86 5.66 5.46
N SER A 91 16.63 6.27 4.57
CA SER A 91 17.74 7.14 4.99
C SER A 91 17.22 8.42 5.63
N PHE A 92 16.15 8.99 5.09
CA PHE A 92 15.49 10.20 5.62
C PHE A 92 14.72 9.90 6.91
N ASP A 93 14.01 8.78 6.98
CA ASP A 93 13.22 8.40 8.16
C ASP A 93 14.06 8.29 9.45
N TYR A 94 15.35 7.99 9.32
CA TYR A 94 16.28 7.82 10.44
C TYR A 94 17.34 8.92 10.50
N GLU A 95 17.15 10.03 9.81
CA GLU A 95 18.13 11.12 9.76
C GLU A 95 18.23 11.86 11.10
N THR A 96 17.09 12.17 11.73
CA THR A 96 17.03 12.99 12.94
C THR A 96 16.78 12.17 14.20
N ILE A 97 17.15 12.70 15.38
CA ILE A 97 16.82 12.05 16.67
C ILE A 97 15.30 11.96 16.86
N SER A 98 14.55 13.01 16.51
CA SER A 98 13.08 13.02 16.62
C SER A 98 12.47 11.90 15.79
N SER A 99 12.83 11.82 14.50
CA SER A 99 12.27 10.80 13.61
C SER A 99 12.62 9.38 14.06
N ARG A 100 13.83 9.17 14.61
CA ARG A 100 14.21 7.88 15.24
C ARG A 100 13.33 7.54 16.44
N LEU A 101 13.04 8.50 17.31
CA LEU A 101 12.17 8.30 18.47
C LEU A 101 10.74 7.98 18.03
N ASP A 102 10.19 8.73 17.07
CA ASP A 102 8.86 8.50 16.52
C ASP A 102 8.74 7.08 15.93
N ARG A 103 9.77 6.65 15.18
CA ARG A 103 9.84 5.29 14.63
C ARG A 103 9.94 4.22 15.72
N ALA A 104 10.73 4.45 16.77
CA ALA A 104 10.85 3.51 17.88
C ALA A 104 9.54 3.36 18.65
N VAL A 105 8.84 4.47 18.93
CA VAL A 105 7.52 4.46 19.59
C VAL A 105 6.50 3.72 18.73
N PHE A 106 6.46 4.01 17.43
CA PHE A 106 5.58 3.32 16.49
C PHE A 106 5.87 1.80 16.46
N ALA A 107 7.15 1.40 16.40
CA ALA A 107 7.54 0.00 16.37
C ALA A 107 7.17 -0.74 17.67
N ILE A 108 7.36 -0.12 18.85
CA ILE A 108 6.92 -0.70 20.12
C ILE A 108 5.41 -0.88 20.13
N ASN A 109 4.65 0.12 19.69
CA ASN A 109 3.18 0.07 19.69
C ASN A 109 2.61 -0.97 18.72
N THR A 110 3.31 -1.26 17.62
CA THR A 110 2.79 -2.13 16.55
C THR A 110 3.41 -3.54 16.53
N ALA A 111 4.67 -3.68 16.94
CA ALA A 111 5.42 -4.93 16.91
C ALA A 111 5.87 -5.41 18.31
N GLY A 112 5.75 -4.58 19.34
CA GLY A 112 6.15 -4.92 20.71
C GLY A 112 7.67 -4.82 20.97
N TYR A 113 8.45 -4.38 19.98
CA TYR A 113 9.90 -4.18 20.10
C TYR A 113 10.38 -3.09 19.15
N VAL A 114 11.57 -2.53 19.43
CA VAL A 114 12.19 -1.51 18.58
C VAL A 114 12.78 -2.18 17.34
N GLN A 115 12.20 -1.88 16.18
CA GLN A 115 12.75 -2.30 14.88
C GLN A 115 13.83 -1.32 14.44
N THR A 116 14.98 -1.85 13.99
CA THR A 116 16.10 -1.02 13.54
C THR A 116 16.05 -0.75 12.04
N GLN A 117 16.81 0.27 11.60
CA GLN A 117 17.04 0.52 10.18
C GLN A 117 17.61 -0.73 9.47
N THR A 118 18.50 -1.47 10.14
CA THR A 118 19.11 -2.69 9.61
C THR A 118 18.05 -3.77 9.39
N ASP A 119 17.15 -3.99 10.35
CA ASP A 119 16.07 -4.98 10.23
C ASP A 119 15.19 -4.69 9.00
N TYR A 120 14.84 -3.42 8.80
CA TYR A 120 14.04 -2.99 7.65
C TYR A 120 14.78 -3.24 6.33
N LYS A 121 16.06 -2.84 6.23
CA LYS A 121 16.88 -3.07 5.03
C LYS A 121 17.07 -4.55 4.74
N THR A 122 17.32 -5.37 5.76
CA THR A 122 17.45 -6.83 5.63
C THR A 122 16.14 -7.47 5.17
N TRP A 123 15.00 -7.00 5.67
CA TRP A 123 13.70 -7.46 5.18
C TRP A 123 13.46 -7.03 3.74
N LEU A 124 13.67 -5.75 3.41
CA LEU A 124 13.42 -5.19 2.08
C LEU A 124 14.28 -5.87 1.00
N ALA A 125 15.50 -6.28 1.34
CA ALA A 125 16.39 -7.03 0.45
C ALA A 125 15.81 -8.40 0.03
N LYS A 126 14.94 -8.98 0.85
CA LYS A 126 14.28 -10.28 0.60
C LYS A 126 12.95 -10.15 -0.14
N VAL A 127 12.47 -8.93 -0.37
CA VAL A 127 11.20 -8.70 -1.07
C VAL A 127 11.38 -9.02 -2.56
N ASP A 128 10.67 -10.04 -3.02
CA ASP A 128 10.61 -10.43 -4.43
C ASP A 128 9.16 -10.71 -4.86
N LYS A 129 8.95 -11.01 -6.15
CA LYS A 129 7.62 -11.32 -6.68
C LYS A 129 6.92 -12.48 -5.98
N ASN A 130 7.67 -13.49 -5.50
CA ASN A 130 7.10 -14.66 -4.85
C ASN A 130 6.60 -14.31 -3.44
N TYR A 131 7.40 -13.54 -2.71
CA TYR A 131 7.05 -13.00 -1.41
C TYR A 131 5.81 -12.10 -1.52
N ILE A 132 5.77 -11.19 -2.49
CA ILE A 132 4.61 -10.31 -2.71
C ILE A 132 3.38 -11.10 -3.14
N ALA A 133 3.50 -12.08 -4.04
CA ALA A 133 2.38 -12.94 -4.44
C ALA A 133 1.82 -13.75 -3.26
N THR A 134 2.68 -14.20 -2.34
CA THR A 134 2.27 -14.90 -1.11
C THR A 134 1.45 -13.98 -0.22
N LEU A 135 1.91 -12.74 -0.01
CA LEU A 135 1.17 -11.75 0.77
C LEU A 135 -0.15 -11.36 0.12
N TYR A 136 -0.18 -11.21 -1.20
CA TYR A 136 -1.40 -10.94 -1.93
C TYR A 136 -2.42 -12.06 -1.71
N THR A 137 -2.01 -13.32 -1.88
CA THR A 137 -2.89 -14.49 -1.69
C THR A 137 -3.49 -14.52 -0.29
N LYS A 138 -2.69 -14.15 0.72
CA LYS A 138 -3.08 -14.19 2.12
C LYS A 138 -3.97 -13.03 2.55
N TYR A 139 -3.83 -11.86 1.94
CA TYR A 139 -4.44 -10.63 2.47
C TYR A 139 -5.23 -9.79 1.48
N PHE A 140 -5.00 -9.93 0.16
CA PHE A 140 -5.54 -9.04 -0.89
C PHE A 140 -6.37 -9.79 -1.95
N THR A 141 -6.68 -11.06 -1.74
CA THR A 141 -7.62 -11.78 -2.61
C THR A 141 -9.04 -11.26 -2.40
N PRO A 142 -9.92 -11.39 -3.41
CA PRO A 142 -11.34 -11.01 -3.27
C PRO A 142 -12.04 -11.68 -2.07
N GLU A 143 -11.57 -12.86 -1.65
CA GLU A 143 -12.11 -13.61 -0.49
C GLU A 143 -11.72 -12.99 0.86
N HIS A 144 -10.65 -12.21 0.91
CA HIS A 144 -10.13 -11.56 2.12
C HIS A 144 -10.34 -10.04 2.12
N MET A 145 -10.87 -9.49 1.03
CA MET A 145 -11.14 -8.06 0.85
C MET A 145 -12.64 -7.77 0.89
N GLY A 146 -13.01 -6.69 1.60
CA GLY A 146 -14.34 -6.10 1.51
C GLY A 146 -14.32 -4.86 0.62
N GLU A 147 -15.46 -4.56 0.00
CA GLU A 147 -15.68 -3.30 -0.73
C GLU A 147 -16.80 -2.51 -0.04
N PHE A 148 -16.57 -1.22 0.18
CA PHE A 148 -17.56 -0.31 0.72
C PHE A 148 -17.74 0.89 -0.22
N LEU A 149 -19.00 1.26 -0.46
CA LEU A 149 -19.35 2.43 -1.27
C LEU A 149 -20.15 3.42 -0.42
N ALA A 150 -19.55 4.58 -0.17
CA ALA A 150 -20.26 5.74 0.36
C ALA A 150 -20.71 6.64 -0.77
N VAL A 151 -22.00 7.00 -0.79
CA VAL A 151 -22.57 7.98 -1.71
C VAL A 151 -23.20 9.09 -0.86
N PRO A 152 -22.98 10.38 -1.18
CA PRO A 152 -23.68 11.46 -0.51
C PRO A 152 -25.20 11.25 -0.61
N LYS A 153 -25.95 11.53 0.46
CA LYS A 153 -27.40 11.69 0.33
C LYS A 153 -27.63 12.82 -0.68
N THR A 154 -28.42 12.56 -1.71
CA THR A 154 -28.87 13.57 -2.67
C THR A 154 -29.37 14.79 -1.89
N VAL A 155 -28.75 15.96 -2.14
CA VAL A 155 -29.25 17.26 -1.69
C VAL A 155 -30.28 17.75 -2.70
#